data_AF-A0AAV5WUG3-F1
#
_entry.id   AF-A0AAV5WUG3-F1
#
_cell.length_a   1.000
_cell.length_b   1.000
_cell.length_c   1.000
_cell.angle_alpha   90.00
_cell.angle_beta   90.00
_cell.angle_gamma   90.00
#
_symmetry.space_group_name_H-M   'P 1'
#
loop_
_entity.id
_entity.type
_entity.pdbx_description
1 polymer ?
#
loop_
_entity_poly.entity_id
_entity_poly.type
_entity_poly.pdbx_seq_one_letter_code
_entity_poly.pdbx_strand_id
1 'polypeptide(L)'
;FITEENKIYKATCDSSAEIEITFIRDVNINEGEKHLGRMLFSKVRNRKTFVYRASDDPEIDGVQVSGELEGCELVAIHRCKLIYRRVSTVESPEVSVESLSKGRIIVSTKHCLDVFVDDFAPFVYFLTSTEQLSVLDIRSMQVRSIDLKYEGAFFHDIVGVHNGEITLRGQWMDDSYLFAKKLEEEKNMDQVIEENNQLALKLKQSEIENARLKNDLDELRKKFDELQLKVGRDQDE
;
A
#
# COMPACT_ATOMS: atom_id res chain seq x y z
N PHE A 1 9.91 -16.41 10.39
CA PHE A 1 10.98 -17.28 9.84
C PHE A 1 12.21 -17.14 10.71
N ILE A 2 12.92 -18.23 10.93
CA ILE A 2 14.15 -18.28 11.72
C ILE A 2 15.24 -18.87 10.83
N THR A 3 16.44 -18.31 10.91
CA THR A 3 17.62 -18.84 10.22
C THR A 3 18.62 -19.34 11.24
N GLU A 4 18.98 -20.62 11.18
CA GLU A 4 19.93 -21.26 12.09
C GLU A 4 20.78 -22.25 11.29
N GLU A 5 22.11 -22.20 11.44
CA GLU A 5 23.05 -23.11 10.75
C GLU A 5 22.80 -23.29 9.25
N ASN A 6 22.54 -22.18 8.53
CA ASN A 6 22.19 -22.19 7.10
C ASN A 6 20.88 -22.92 6.79
N LYS A 7 19.97 -23.04 7.73
CA LYS A 7 18.63 -23.59 7.53
C LYS A 7 17.58 -22.53 7.74
N ILE A 8 16.50 -22.64 6.98
CA ILE A 8 15.35 -21.76 7.09
C ILE A 8 14.21 -22.56 7.72
N TYR A 9 13.67 -22.04 8.81
CA TYR A 9 12.51 -22.58 9.49
C TYR A 9 11.37 -21.57 9.47
N LYS A 10 10.15 -22.09 9.39
CA LYS A 10 8.91 -21.32 9.54
C LYS A 10 8.27 -21.73 10.87
N ALA A 11 8.02 -20.75 11.72
CA ALA A 11 7.14 -20.93 12.86
C ALA A 11 5.73 -20.54 12.43
N THR A 12 4.76 -21.42 12.67
CA THR A 12 3.32 -21.16 12.52
C THR A 12 2.65 -21.38 13.86
N CYS A 13 1.63 -20.57 14.15
CA CYS A 13 0.77 -20.74 15.31
C CYS A 13 -0.63 -20.99 14.79
N ASP A 14 -1.27 -22.07 15.23
CA ASP A 14 -2.63 -22.39 14.85
C ASP A 14 -3.64 -21.92 15.92
N SER A 15 -4.92 -22.21 15.72
CA SER A 15 -5.98 -21.81 16.66
C SER A 15 -5.89 -22.52 18.02
N SER A 16 -5.04 -23.53 18.17
CA SER A 16 -4.78 -24.20 19.45
C SER A 16 -3.67 -23.52 20.26
N ALA A 17 -3.07 -22.45 19.72
CA ALA A 17 -1.93 -21.74 20.29
C ALA A 17 -0.64 -22.59 20.39
N GLU A 18 -0.60 -23.73 19.72
CA GLU A 18 0.63 -24.51 19.57
C GLU A 18 1.52 -23.89 18.48
N ILE A 19 2.81 -23.74 18.80
CA ILE A 19 3.81 -23.26 17.85
C ILE A 19 4.39 -24.48 17.13
N GLU A 20 4.06 -24.62 15.85
CA GLU A 20 4.69 -25.59 14.96
C GLU A 20 5.90 -24.94 14.28
N ILE A 21 7.05 -25.60 14.35
CA ILE A 21 8.25 -25.19 13.63
C ILE A 21 8.49 -26.18 12.49
N THR A 22 8.33 -25.71 11.26
CA THR A 22 8.54 -26.50 10.05
C THR A 22 9.86 -26.11 9.39
N PHE A 23 10.70 -27.10 9.10
CA PHE A 23 11.85 -26.91 8.23
C PHE A 23 11.39 -26.59 6.80
N ILE A 24 11.93 -25.53 6.20
CA ILE A 24 11.59 -25.11 4.85
C ILE A 24 12.66 -25.58 3.87
N ARG A 25 13.91 -25.22 4.11
CA ARG A 25 15.05 -25.56 3.23
C ARG A 25 16.38 -25.24 3.87
N ASP A 26 17.44 -25.77 3.28
CA ASP A 26 18.81 -25.28 3.47
C ASP A 26 19.07 -24.03 2.60
N VAL A 27 19.96 -23.17 3.08
CA VAL A 27 20.60 -22.09 2.34
C VAL A 27 21.83 -22.70 1.68
N ASN A 28 21.81 -22.79 0.35
CA ASN A 28 22.85 -23.48 -0.39
C ASN A 28 24.01 -22.53 -0.71
N ILE A 29 24.82 -22.25 0.33
CA ILE A 29 26.01 -21.39 0.21
C ILE A 29 26.98 -21.93 -0.85
N ASN A 30 27.06 -23.26 -1.01
CA ASN A 30 27.94 -23.91 -1.98
C ASN A 30 27.52 -23.64 -3.44
N GLU A 31 26.24 -23.32 -3.68
CA GLU A 31 25.72 -22.90 -4.98
C GLU A 31 25.82 -21.38 -5.20
N GLY A 32 26.51 -20.67 -4.31
CA GLY A 32 26.66 -19.23 -4.38
C GLY A 32 25.41 -18.46 -3.99
N GLU A 33 24.51 -19.09 -3.20
CA GLU A 33 23.40 -18.37 -2.58
C GLU A 33 23.95 -17.34 -1.58
N LYS A 34 23.49 -16.09 -1.68
CA LYS A 34 23.88 -15.00 -0.79
C LYS A 34 22.67 -14.41 -0.10
N HIS A 35 22.76 -14.25 1.22
CA HIS A 35 21.81 -13.49 2.01
C HIS A 35 21.97 -12.00 1.71
N LEU A 36 20.87 -11.33 1.38
CA LEU A 36 20.83 -9.91 1.04
C LEU A 36 20.33 -9.04 2.20
N GLY A 37 20.20 -9.61 3.40
CA GLY A 37 19.52 -9.00 4.53
C GLY A 37 18.03 -9.38 4.59
N ARG A 38 17.43 -9.17 5.76
CA ARG A 38 16.04 -9.55 6.06
C ARG A 38 15.80 -11.02 5.69
N MET A 39 14.76 -11.32 4.94
CA MET A 39 14.43 -12.67 4.45
C MET A 39 14.62 -12.79 2.94
N LEU A 40 15.62 -12.08 2.38
CA LEU A 40 15.93 -12.09 0.95
C LEU A 40 17.25 -12.79 0.65
N PHE A 41 17.23 -13.57 -0.42
CA PHE A 41 18.37 -14.32 -0.91
C PHE A 41 18.58 -14.07 -2.40
N SER A 42 19.82 -14.23 -2.86
CA SER A 42 20.17 -14.19 -4.27
C SER A 42 20.94 -15.44 -4.69
N LYS A 43 20.82 -15.83 -5.96
CA LYS A 43 21.64 -16.86 -6.58
C LYS A 43 22.03 -16.46 -8.00
N VAL A 44 23.13 -17.00 -8.50
CA VAL A 44 23.60 -16.77 -9.89
C VAL A 44 23.44 -18.05 -10.69
N ARG A 45 22.61 -18.00 -11.75
CA ARG A 45 22.41 -19.13 -12.67
C ARG A 45 22.53 -18.64 -14.10
N ASN A 46 23.30 -19.34 -14.94
CA ASN A 46 23.51 -18.97 -16.35
C ASN A 46 23.96 -17.49 -16.53
N ARG A 47 24.85 -17.01 -15.64
CA ARG A 47 25.34 -15.61 -15.58
C ARG A 47 24.27 -14.55 -15.30
N LYS A 48 23.08 -14.96 -14.85
CA LYS A 48 22.01 -14.07 -14.43
C LYS A 48 21.85 -14.17 -12.92
N THR A 49 21.64 -13.02 -12.29
CA THR A 49 21.33 -12.93 -10.87
C THR A 49 19.83 -12.99 -10.69
N PHE A 50 19.38 -13.81 -9.76
CA PHE A 50 18.00 -13.89 -9.35
C PHE A 50 17.89 -13.64 -7.85
N VAL A 51 16.77 -13.09 -7.43
CA VAL A 51 16.45 -12.82 -6.03
C VAL A 51 15.11 -13.44 -5.66
N TYR A 52 15.02 -13.92 -4.44
CA TYR A 52 13.86 -14.64 -3.93
C TYR A 52 13.79 -14.50 -2.41
N ARG A 53 12.65 -14.86 -1.84
CA ARG A 53 12.41 -14.82 -0.40
C ARG A 53 12.83 -16.14 0.23
N ALA A 54 13.10 -16.09 1.54
CA ALA A 54 13.34 -17.26 2.38
C ALA A 54 12.26 -18.34 2.22
N SER A 55 11.01 -17.89 2.03
CA SER A 55 9.80 -18.72 1.93
C SER A 55 9.46 -19.20 0.52
N ASP A 56 10.17 -18.72 -0.51
CA ASP A 56 9.91 -19.14 -1.88
C ASP A 56 10.47 -20.55 -2.11
N ASP A 57 9.89 -21.26 -3.08
CA ASP A 57 10.36 -22.59 -3.50
C ASP A 57 11.81 -22.50 -4.01
N PRO A 58 12.76 -23.24 -3.41
CA PRO A 58 14.17 -23.19 -3.80
C PRO A 58 14.42 -23.63 -5.25
N GLU A 59 13.55 -24.46 -5.82
CA GLU A 59 13.68 -24.99 -7.19
C GLU A 59 13.34 -23.92 -8.24
N ILE A 60 12.63 -22.87 -7.85
CA ILE A 60 12.30 -21.75 -8.71
C ILE A 60 13.44 -20.72 -8.65
N ASP A 61 13.83 -20.16 -9.81
CA ASP A 61 14.96 -19.24 -9.85
C ASP A 61 14.68 -17.93 -9.10
N GLY A 62 13.42 -17.53 -8.95
CA GLY A 62 13.00 -16.26 -8.35
C GLY A 62 12.81 -15.16 -9.39
N VAL A 63 12.97 -13.90 -8.97
CA VAL A 63 12.85 -12.73 -9.85
C VAL A 63 14.23 -12.36 -10.40
N GLN A 64 14.37 -12.31 -11.72
CA GLN A 64 15.62 -11.94 -12.36
C GLN A 64 15.95 -10.46 -12.12
N VAL A 65 17.18 -10.16 -11.71
CA VAL A 65 17.71 -8.80 -11.57
C VAL A 65 18.52 -8.44 -12.82
N SER A 66 18.15 -7.37 -13.50
CA SER A 66 18.89 -6.76 -14.61
C SER A 66 19.67 -5.51 -14.18
N GLY A 67 20.95 -5.68 -13.82
CA GLY A 67 21.83 -4.57 -13.43
C GLY A 67 21.59 -4.05 -12.01
N GLU A 68 22.62 -3.41 -11.46
CA GLU A 68 22.59 -2.76 -10.16
C GLU A 68 21.92 -1.38 -10.27
N LEU A 69 21.21 -0.98 -9.22
CA LEU A 69 20.64 0.36 -9.11
C LEU A 69 21.51 1.14 -8.13
N GLU A 70 22.30 2.07 -8.67
CA GLU A 70 23.21 2.89 -7.86
C GLU A 70 22.43 3.66 -6.78
N GLY A 71 22.97 3.67 -5.56
CA GLY A 71 22.32 4.31 -4.41
C GLY A 71 20.99 3.68 -3.98
N CYS A 72 20.72 2.42 -4.36
CA CYS A 72 19.49 1.72 -3.99
C CYS A 72 19.79 0.35 -3.36
N GLU A 73 18.98 -0.03 -2.38
CA GLU A 73 19.06 -1.33 -1.68
C GLU A 73 17.77 -2.11 -1.93
N LEU A 74 17.87 -3.40 -2.25
CA LEU A 74 16.69 -4.26 -2.36
C LEU A 74 16.17 -4.59 -0.95
N VAL A 75 14.93 -4.19 -0.66
CA VAL A 75 14.35 -4.36 0.68
C VAL A 75 13.21 -5.37 0.73
N ALA A 76 12.53 -5.62 -0.39
CA ALA A 76 11.45 -6.61 -0.46
C ALA A 76 11.20 -7.14 -1.89
N ILE A 77 10.55 -8.29 -1.96
CA ILE A 77 9.94 -8.85 -3.16
C ILE A 77 8.45 -9.00 -2.88
N HIS A 78 7.60 -8.45 -3.73
CA HIS A 78 6.15 -8.52 -3.57
C HIS A 78 5.47 -8.69 -4.93
N ARG A 79 4.69 -9.77 -5.09
CA ARG A 79 4.01 -10.11 -6.36
C ARG A 79 4.94 -10.02 -7.59
N CYS A 80 6.10 -10.65 -7.50
CA CYS A 80 7.15 -10.63 -8.53
C CYS A 80 7.73 -9.24 -8.86
N LYS A 81 7.45 -8.22 -8.06
CA LYS A 81 8.08 -6.90 -8.16
C LYS A 81 9.20 -6.77 -7.13
N LEU A 82 10.32 -6.21 -7.58
CA LEU A 82 11.46 -5.85 -6.74
C LEU A 82 11.22 -4.47 -6.16
N ILE A 83 11.30 -4.36 -4.85
CA ILE A 83 11.12 -3.10 -4.12
C ILE A 83 12.48 -2.68 -3.59
N TYR A 84 12.95 -1.57 -4.13
CA TYR A 84 14.20 -0.95 -3.76
C TYR A 84 13.95 0.26 -2.88
N ARG A 85 14.80 0.46 -1.88
CA ARG A 85 14.88 1.68 -1.09
C ARG A 85 16.04 2.52 -1.61
N ARG A 86 15.80 3.81 -1.89
CA ARG A 86 16.88 4.75 -2.17
C ARG A 86 17.65 5.03 -0.88
N VAL A 87 18.94 4.74 -0.88
CA VAL A 87 19.89 5.08 0.19
C VAL A 87 20.25 6.55 0.02
N SER A 88 19.30 7.43 0.35
CA SER A 88 19.46 8.88 0.25
C SER A 88 20.06 9.43 1.54
N THR A 89 20.99 10.38 1.41
CA THR A 89 21.40 11.27 2.51
C THR A 89 20.48 12.48 2.66
N VAL A 90 19.60 12.71 1.69
CA VAL A 90 18.66 13.83 1.66
C VAL A 90 17.42 13.46 2.46
N GLU A 91 17.16 14.24 3.50
CA GLU A 91 16.03 14.12 4.42
C GLU A 91 14.71 14.53 3.75
N SER A 92 14.13 13.68 2.89
CA SER A 92 12.72 13.85 2.51
C SER A 92 11.84 13.29 3.63
N PRO A 93 11.05 14.10 4.34
CA PRO A 93 10.17 13.61 5.40
C PRO A 93 9.06 12.70 4.84
N GLU A 94 8.69 12.89 3.57
CA GLU A 94 7.64 12.11 2.93
C GLU A 94 8.20 10.93 2.14
N VAL A 95 7.45 9.83 2.20
CA VAL A 95 7.72 8.63 1.40
C VAL A 95 7.24 8.87 -0.03
N SER A 96 8.18 8.85 -0.97
CA SER A 96 7.87 8.94 -2.41
C SER A 96 8.18 7.63 -3.10
N VAL A 97 7.40 7.33 -4.14
CA VAL A 97 7.49 6.07 -4.86
C VAL A 97 7.59 6.33 -6.36
N GLU A 98 8.52 5.62 -6.99
CA GLU A 98 8.81 5.70 -8.42
C GLU A 98 8.76 4.31 -9.02
N SER A 99 7.96 4.12 -10.08
CA SER A 99 7.95 2.88 -10.85
C SER A 99 8.93 3.00 -12.01
N LEU A 100 10.11 2.37 -11.88
CA LEU A 100 11.11 2.35 -12.97
C LEU A 100 10.68 1.45 -14.13
N SER A 101 10.03 0.32 -13.84
CA SER A 101 9.56 -0.65 -14.84
C SER A 101 8.46 -1.53 -14.24
N LYS A 102 7.83 -2.37 -15.08
CA LYS A 102 6.76 -3.30 -14.62
C LYS A 102 7.16 -4.17 -13.41
N GLY A 103 8.45 -4.45 -13.23
CA GLY A 103 8.96 -5.30 -12.16
C GLY A 103 9.80 -4.59 -11.10
N ARG A 104 9.92 -3.25 -11.13
CA ARG A 104 10.82 -2.51 -10.22
C ARG A 104 10.18 -1.25 -9.68
N ILE A 105 10.16 -1.16 -8.36
CA ILE A 105 9.65 -0.02 -7.61
C ILE A 105 10.82 0.54 -6.78
N ILE A 106 11.03 1.85 -6.82
CA ILE A 106 11.92 2.56 -5.90
C ILE A 106 11.06 3.33 -4.90
N VAL A 107 11.45 3.24 -3.63
CA VAL A 107 10.86 3.96 -2.52
C VAL A 107 11.93 4.85 -1.89
N SER A 108 11.66 6.14 -1.76
CA SER A 108 12.54 7.09 -1.08
C SER A 108 11.91 7.54 0.23
N THR A 109 12.66 7.48 1.33
CA THR A 109 12.17 7.83 2.68
C THR A 109 13.34 8.23 3.59
N LYS A 110 13.11 9.11 4.57
CA LYS A 110 14.12 9.69 5.46
C LYS A 110 14.97 8.63 6.17
N HIS A 111 14.35 7.59 6.71
CA HIS A 111 14.98 6.32 7.09
C HIS A 111 13.88 5.27 7.25
N CYS A 112 14.07 4.09 6.68
CA CYS A 112 13.15 2.96 6.83
C CYS A 112 13.73 1.97 7.84
N LEU A 113 13.02 1.79 8.95
CA LEU A 113 13.33 0.85 10.01
C LEU A 113 12.96 -0.56 9.56
N ASP A 114 11.71 -0.73 9.12
CA ASP A 114 11.20 -2.03 8.73
C ASP A 114 10.32 -1.99 7.48
N VAL A 115 10.27 -3.13 6.79
CA VAL A 115 9.44 -3.36 5.61
C VAL A 115 8.70 -4.67 5.77
N PHE A 116 7.38 -4.62 5.69
CA PHE A 116 6.54 -5.80 5.72
C PHE A 116 5.78 -5.94 4.40
N VAL A 117 5.78 -7.15 3.87
CA VAL A 117 5.06 -7.54 2.65
C VAL A 117 4.30 -8.82 2.89
N ASP A 118 3.08 -8.85 2.40
CA ASP A 118 2.25 -10.04 2.33
C ASP A 118 1.69 -10.17 0.92
N ASP A 119 1.94 -11.28 0.23
CA ASP A 119 1.49 -11.48 -1.14
C ASP A 119 -0.03 -11.58 -1.28
N PHE A 120 -0.75 -11.96 -0.21
CA PHE A 120 -2.21 -12.01 -0.24
C PHE A 120 -2.82 -10.61 -0.34
N ALA A 121 -2.18 -9.61 0.27
CA ALA A 121 -2.57 -8.21 0.15
C ALA A 121 -1.85 -7.50 -1.02
N PRO A 122 -2.39 -6.39 -1.55
CA PRO A 122 -1.71 -5.54 -2.53
C PRO A 122 -0.86 -4.43 -1.87
N PHE A 123 -0.50 -4.60 -0.60
CA PHE A 123 0.09 -3.55 0.22
C PHE A 123 1.52 -3.88 0.64
N VAL A 124 2.36 -2.84 0.63
CA VAL A 124 3.70 -2.87 1.22
C VAL A 124 3.72 -1.85 2.33
N TYR A 125 4.17 -2.28 3.50
CA TYR A 125 4.21 -1.47 4.70
C TYR A 125 5.65 -1.07 4.99
N PHE A 126 5.88 0.21 5.24
CA PHE A 126 7.16 0.79 5.59
C PHE A 126 7.04 1.46 6.95
N LEU A 127 7.79 0.97 7.93
CA LEU A 127 7.96 1.65 9.20
C LEU A 127 9.14 2.61 9.07
N THR A 128 8.89 3.90 9.27
CA THR A 128 9.91 4.94 9.15
C THR A 128 10.42 5.38 10.51
N SER A 129 11.61 5.99 10.55
CA SER A 129 12.16 6.57 11.78
C SER A 129 11.40 7.82 12.26
N THR A 130 10.44 8.31 11.47
CA THR A 130 9.59 9.46 11.80
C THR A 130 8.32 9.04 12.54
N GLU A 131 8.29 7.83 13.10
CA GLU A 131 7.11 7.23 13.75
C GLU A 131 5.89 7.21 12.82
N GLN A 132 6.13 6.96 11.53
CA GLN A 132 5.07 6.81 10.54
C GLN A 132 5.09 5.41 9.97
N LEU A 133 3.88 4.90 9.77
CA LEU A 133 3.63 3.72 8.96
C LEU A 133 3.17 4.19 7.58
N SER A 134 4.04 4.07 6.58
CA SER A 134 3.66 4.32 5.20
C SER A 134 3.19 3.03 4.54
N VAL A 135 2.04 3.08 3.89
CA VAL A 135 1.43 1.94 3.18
C VAL A 135 1.37 2.29 1.70
N LEU A 136 2.05 1.50 0.88
CA LEU A 136 2.03 1.58 -0.57
C LEU A 136 1.03 0.54 -1.11
N ASP A 137 0.03 0.97 -1.88
CA ASP A 137 -0.74 0.06 -2.73
C ASP A 137 0.00 -0.12 -4.06
N ILE A 138 0.48 -1.34 -4.33
CA ILE A 138 1.29 -1.62 -5.54
C ILE A 138 0.48 -1.68 -6.84
N ARG A 139 -0.85 -1.59 -6.77
CA ARG A 139 -1.76 -1.50 -7.93
C ARG A 139 -1.93 -0.05 -8.35
N SER A 140 -2.24 0.83 -7.40
CA SER A 140 -2.45 2.26 -7.67
C SER A 140 -1.17 3.09 -7.62
N MET A 141 -0.09 2.53 -7.05
CA MET A 141 1.18 3.21 -6.76
C MET A 141 1.01 4.42 -5.81
N GLN A 142 -0.08 4.48 -5.05
CA GLN A 142 -0.33 5.51 -4.06
C GLN A 142 0.25 5.12 -2.70
N VAL A 143 0.79 6.11 -1.99
CA VAL A 143 1.27 5.98 -0.62
C VAL A 143 0.35 6.75 0.31
N ARG A 144 -0.03 6.12 1.41
CA ARG A 144 -0.63 6.78 2.58
C ARG A 144 0.31 6.65 3.76
N SER A 145 0.39 7.65 4.63
CA SER A 145 1.16 7.58 5.86
C SER A 145 0.23 7.72 7.06
N ILE A 146 0.44 6.88 8.07
CA ILE A 146 -0.30 6.89 9.32
C ILE A 146 0.68 7.25 10.42
N ASP A 147 0.38 8.31 11.16
CA ASP A 147 1.14 8.67 12.35
C ASP A 147 0.92 7.61 13.45
N LEU A 148 2.04 7.11 13.99
CA LEU A 148 2.07 6.13 15.07
C LEU A 148 2.32 6.76 16.45
N LYS A 149 2.38 8.10 16.54
CA LYS A 149 2.70 8.84 17.76
C LYS A 149 1.99 8.27 18.98
N TYR A 150 2.79 7.66 19.86
CA TYR A 150 2.36 7.11 21.14
C TYR A 150 3.39 7.55 22.17
N GLU A 151 2.95 8.13 23.29
CA GLU A 151 3.80 8.93 24.19
C GLU A 151 5.07 8.19 24.64
N GLY A 152 6.21 8.58 24.07
CA GLY A 152 7.54 8.05 24.40
C GLY A 152 7.84 6.67 23.80
N ALA A 153 6.96 6.10 22.98
CA ALA A 153 7.15 4.79 22.36
C ALA A 153 7.88 4.90 21.02
N PHE A 154 8.97 4.15 20.88
CA PHE A 154 9.69 4.02 19.62
C PHE A 154 9.43 2.66 18.99
N PHE A 155 8.88 2.63 17.78
CA PHE A 155 8.64 1.39 17.02
C PHE A 155 9.83 1.06 16.13
N HIS A 156 10.23 -0.20 16.10
CA HIS A 156 11.37 -0.65 15.28
C HIS A 156 11.05 -1.82 14.35
N ASP A 157 10.10 -2.68 14.68
CA ASP A 157 9.70 -3.81 13.81
C ASP A 157 8.19 -3.81 13.52
N ILE A 158 7.82 -4.23 12.32
CA ILE A 158 6.49 -4.69 11.94
C ILE A 158 6.46 -6.21 12.14
N VAL A 159 5.68 -6.66 13.12
CA VAL A 159 5.55 -8.09 13.43
C VAL A 159 4.64 -8.78 12.42
N GLY A 160 3.55 -8.11 12.02
CA GLY A 160 2.63 -8.63 11.03
C GLY A 160 1.42 -7.75 10.81
N VAL A 161 0.67 -8.07 9.76
CA VAL A 161 -0.62 -7.46 9.45
C VAL A 161 -1.64 -8.59 9.26
N HIS A 162 -2.74 -8.55 9.99
CA HIS A 162 -3.81 -9.55 9.91
C HIS A 162 -5.17 -8.89 10.02
N ASN A 163 -6.09 -9.18 9.08
CA ASN A 163 -7.45 -8.62 9.05
C ASN A 163 -7.50 -7.09 9.21
N GLY A 164 -6.57 -6.38 8.57
CA GLY A 164 -6.47 -4.91 8.66
C GLY A 164 -5.90 -4.39 9.98
N GLU A 165 -5.46 -5.24 10.89
CA GLU A 165 -4.74 -4.85 12.10
C GLU A 165 -3.25 -5.04 11.91
N ILE A 166 -2.46 -3.99 12.16
CA ILE A 166 -1.00 -4.08 12.20
C ILE A 166 -0.54 -4.32 13.63
N THR A 167 0.40 -5.25 13.79
CA THR A 167 1.14 -5.45 15.04
C THR A 167 2.58 -4.95 14.85
N LEU A 168 3.00 -4.06 15.72
CA LEU A 168 4.33 -3.46 15.76
C LEU A 168 5.05 -3.86 17.04
N ARG A 169 6.37 -4.01 16.97
CA ARG A 169 7.22 -4.09 18.16
C ARG A 169 7.82 -2.70 18.43
N GLY A 170 7.73 -2.28 19.68
CA GLY A 170 8.30 -1.01 20.13
C GLY A 170 8.97 -1.11 21.49
N GLN A 171 9.61 -0.01 21.88
CA GLN A 171 10.26 0.19 23.16
C GLN A 171 9.87 1.54 23.79
N TRP A 172 9.57 1.51 25.08
CA TRP A 172 9.03 2.59 25.91
C TRP A 172 9.79 2.47 27.21
N MET A 173 10.60 3.48 27.50
CA MET A 173 11.63 3.36 28.53
C MET A 173 12.50 2.12 28.24
N ASP A 174 12.56 1.17 29.17
CA ASP A 174 13.42 -0.02 29.07
C ASP A 174 12.64 -1.29 28.68
N ASP A 175 11.32 -1.21 28.52
CA ASP A 175 10.46 -2.36 28.24
C ASP A 175 10.15 -2.50 26.75
N SER A 176 10.14 -3.75 26.27
CA SER A 176 9.67 -4.12 24.94
C SER A 176 8.20 -4.52 24.97
N TYR A 177 7.41 -4.05 24.01
CA TYR A 177 5.99 -4.40 23.89
C TYR A 177 5.57 -4.58 22.44
N LEU A 178 4.40 -5.21 22.32
CA LEU A 178 3.66 -5.33 21.08
C LEU A 178 2.52 -4.31 21.09
N PHE A 179 2.43 -3.54 20.03
CA PHE A 179 1.38 -2.57 19.81
C PHE A 179 0.54 -3.02 18.61
N ALA A 180 -0.76 -3.22 18.84
CA ALA A 180 -1.71 -3.54 17.79
C ALA A 180 -2.56 -2.30 17.47
N LYS A 181 -2.69 -1.97 16.18
CA LYS A 181 -3.53 -0.88 15.70
C LYS A 181 -4.33 -1.34 14.50
N LYS A 182 -5.65 -1.16 14.57
CA LYS A 182 -6.50 -1.29 13.39
C LYS A 182 -6.10 -0.20 12.40
N LEU A 183 -5.62 -0.62 11.23
CA LEU A 183 -5.53 0.26 10.08
C LEU A 183 -6.98 0.53 9.73
N GLU A 184 -7.41 1.80 9.80
CA GLU A 184 -8.80 2.17 9.52
C GLU A 184 -9.27 1.42 8.28
N GLU A 185 -10.36 0.67 8.43
CA GLU A 185 -10.94 -0.10 7.34
C GLU A 185 -11.11 0.88 6.19
N GLU A 186 -10.43 0.59 5.09
CA GLU A 186 -10.81 1.13 3.82
C GLU A 186 -12.32 0.98 3.73
N LYS A 187 -13.04 2.07 3.44
CA LYS A 187 -14.21 1.89 2.59
C LYS A 187 -13.70 1.05 1.43
N ASN A 188 -14.18 -0.19 1.34
CA ASN A 188 -13.72 -1.14 0.35
C ASN A 188 -13.66 -0.41 -1.00
N MET A 189 -12.61 -0.53 -1.79
CA MET A 189 -12.50 0.23 -3.03
C MET A 189 -13.72 -0.02 -3.93
N ASP A 190 -14.31 -1.21 -3.84
CA ASP A 190 -15.60 -1.55 -4.45
C ASP A 190 -16.76 -0.71 -3.91
N GLN A 191 -16.78 -0.43 -2.61
CA GLN A 191 -17.73 0.48 -1.96
C GLN A 191 -17.49 1.93 -2.39
N VAL A 192 -16.25 2.36 -2.57
CA VAL A 192 -15.94 3.71 -3.10
C VAL A 192 -16.37 3.84 -4.56
N ILE A 193 -16.15 2.79 -5.37
CA ILE A 193 -16.62 2.73 -6.77
C ILE A 193 -18.14 2.76 -6.81
N GLU A 194 -18.81 2.00 -5.94
CA GLU A 194 -20.28 1.98 -5.84
C GLU A 194 -20.83 3.33 -5.39
N GLU A 195 -20.26 3.95 -4.36
CA GLU A 195 -20.62 5.30 -3.90
C GLU A 195 -20.45 6.34 -5.02
N ASN A 196 -19.35 6.26 -5.78
CA ASN A 196 -19.10 7.15 -6.93
C ASN A 196 -20.10 6.94 -8.07
N ASN A 197 -20.46 5.69 -8.37
CA ASN A 197 -21.49 5.38 -9.36
C ASN A 197 -22.85 5.92 -8.94
N GLN A 198 -23.21 5.79 -7.66
CA GLN A 198 -24.45 6.35 -7.12
C GLN A 198 -24.47 7.88 -7.14
N LEU A 199 -23.33 8.53 -6.83
CA LEU A 199 -23.19 9.98 -6.92
C LEU A 199 -23.33 10.47 -8.37
N ALA A 200 -22.71 9.78 -9.33
CA ALA A 200 -22.87 10.10 -10.75
C ALA A 200 -24.33 9.97 -11.21
N LEU A 201 -25.05 8.96 -10.73
CA LEU A 201 -26.46 8.77 -11.04
C LEU A 201 -27.33 9.90 -10.47
N LYS A 202 -27.08 10.29 -9.21
CA LYS A 202 -27.76 11.42 -8.56
C LYS A 202 -27.49 12.75 -9.26
N LEU A 203 -26.26 12.98 -9.69
CA LEU A 203 -25.89 14.19 -10.44
C LEU A 203 -26.68 14.26 -11.76
N LYS A 204 -26.73 13.15 -12.51
CA LYS A 204 -27.49 13.07 -13.76
C LYS A 204 -28.99 13.28 -13.57
N GLN A 205 -29.57 12.79 -12.48
CA GLN A 205 -30.97 13.05 -12.12
C GLN A 205 -31.21 14.54 -11.83
N SER A 206 -30.32 15.17 -11.06
CA SER A 206 -30.38 16.60 -10.76
C SER A 206 -30.26 17.47 -12.02
N GLU A 207 -29.41 17.08 -12.98
CA GLU A 207 -29.29 17.77 -14.27
C GLU A 207 -30.60 17.72 -15.09
N ILE A 208 -31.26 16.55 -15.10
CA ILE A 208 -32.57 16.39 -15.78
C ILE A 208 -33.65 17.23 -15.10
N GLU A 209 -33.68 17.24 -13.76
CA GLU A 209 -34.66 18.02 -13.00
C GLU A 209 -34.45 19.52 -13.21
N ASN A 210 -33.21 20.00 -13.18
CA ASN A 210 -32.88 21.40 -13.49
C ASN A 210 -33.30 21.78 -14.92
N ALA A 211 -33.10 20.91 -15.90
CA ALA A 211 -33.55 21.16 -17.27
C ALA A 211 -35.08 21.28 -17.37
N ARG A 212 -35.84 20.46 -16.62
CA ARG A 212 -37.30 20.56 -16.54
C ARG A 212 -37.74 21.87 -15.90
N LEU A 213 -37.19 22.20 -14.72
CA LEU A 213 -37.51 23.43 -14.01
C LEU A 213 -37.22 24.68 -14.86
N LYS A 214 -36.14 24.64 -15.65
CA LYS A 214 -35.81 25.72 -16.58
C LYS A 214 -36.86 25.89 -17.68
N ASN A 215 -37.33 24.79 -18.28
CA ASN A 215 -38.40 24.85 -19.28
C ASN A 215 -39.71 25.39 -18.69
N ASP A 216 -40.09 24.93 -17.49
CA ASP A 216 -41.30 25.40 -16.81
C ASP A 216 -41.22 26.90 -16.49
N LEU A 217 -40.04 27.39 -16.11
CA LEU A 217 -39.78 28.81 -15.88
C LEU A 217 -39.92 29.63 -17.17
N ASP A 218 -39.40 29.14 -18.29
CA ASP A 218 -39.50 29.80 -19.59
C ASP A 218 -40.96 29.84 -20.09
N GLU A 219 -41.75 28.79 -19.89
CA GLU A 219 -43.19 28.79 -20.17
C GLU A 219 -43.95 29.79 -19.31
N LEU A 220 -43.65 29.86 -18.00
CA LEU A 220 -44.26 30.82 -17.08
C LEU A 220 -43.94 32.27 -17.48
N ARG A 221 -42.69 32.54 -17.85
CA ARG A 221 -42.28 33.87 -18.36
C ARG A 221 -43.07 34.25 -19.60
N LYS A 222 -43.20 33.33 -20.56
CA LYS A 222 -43.99 33.57 -21.76
C LYS A 222 -45.46 33.88 -21.45
N LYS A 223 -46.09 33.08 -20.57
CA LYS A 223 -47.48 33.34 -20.13
C LYS A 223 -47.62 34.68 -19.41
N PHE A 224 -46.63 35.07 -18.61
CA PHE A 224 -46.62 36.36 -17.93
C PHE A 224 -46.54 37.53 -18.93
N ASP A 225 -45.67 37.44 -19.92
CA ASP A 225 -45.54 38.46 -20.97
C ASP A 225 -46.84 38.59 -21.79
N GLU A 226 -47.49 37.47 -22.12
CA GLU A 226 -48.80 37.46 -22.79
C GLU A 226 -49.91 38.13 -21.96
N LEU A 227 -49.91 37.94 -20.64
CA LEU A 227 -50.85 38.58 -19.73
C LEU A 227 -50.60 40.09 -19.61
N GLN A 228 -49.34 40.52 -19.49
CA GLN A 228 -48.96 41.94 -19.47
C GLN A 228 -49.43 42.66 -20.75
N LEU A 229 -49.29 42.01 -21.91
CA LEU A 229 -49.77 42.53 -23.20
C LEU A 229 -51.31 42.67 -23.28
N LYS A 230 -52.06 41.78 -22.62
CA LYS A 230 -53.54 41.88 -22.55
C LYS A 230 -53.98 43.00 -21.63
N VAL A 231 -53.41 43.07 -20.42
CA VAL A 231 -53.73 44.13 -19.45
C VAL A 231 -53.43 45.53 -20.00
N GLY A 232 -52.34 45.68 -20.77
CA GLY A 232 -52.01 46.95 -21.42
C GLY A 232 -52.99 47.36 -22.53
N ARG A 233 -53.68 46.43 -23.19
CA ARG A 233 -54.69 46.76 -24.22
C ARG A 233 -56.04 47.14 -23.61
N ASP A 234 -56.41 46.52 -22.49
CA ASP A 234 -57.67 46.80 -21.80
C ASP A 234 -57.67 48.16 -21.05
N GLN A 235 -56.53 48.85 -20.97
CA GLN A 235 -56.41 50.18 -20.36
C GLN A 235 -56.46 51.33 -21.38
N ASP A 236 -56.41 51.02 -22.68
CA ASP A 236 -56.41 51.99 -23.79
C ASP A 236 -57.78 52.06 -24.53
N GLU A 237 -58.81 51.35 -24.05
CA GLU A 237 -60.24 51.48 -24.45
C GLU A 237 -61.07 52.26 -23.41
#